data_AF-A0A7S3MFT9-F1
#
_entry.id   AF-A0A7S3MFT9-F1
#
_cell.length_a   1.000
_cell.length_b   1.000
_cell.length_c   1.000
_cell.angle_alpha   90.00
_cell.angle_beta   90.00
_cell.angle_gamma   90.00
#
_symmetry.space_group_name_H-M   'P 1'
#
loop_
_entity.id
_entity.type
_entity.pdbx_description
1 polymer ?
#
loop_
_entity_poly.entity_id
_entity_poly.type
_entity_poly.pdbx_seq_one_letter_code
_entity_poly.pdbx_strand_id
1 'polypeptide(L)'
;SNNQLRVQDEMGEGWSTSSFYLALLHQQRRGTCLVVDEEALPLTRSWCLFEVAQTVEMEKLGDPDHHGLVFCTRSGVVNHGTASVEVSLGLASRLATLRLQDATASVPKDHDTIKEFVVN
;
A
#
# COMPACT_ATOMS: atom_id res chain seq x y z
N SER A 1 -11.49 1.20 9.91
CA SER A 1 -10.45 0.17 9.97
C SER A 1 -10.70 -0.77 8.82
N ASN A 2 -9.71 -1.02 7.96
CA ASN A 2 -9.87 -1.91 6.81
C ASN A 2 -9.87 -3.38 7.27
N ASN A 3 -10.87 -4.14 6.86
CA ASN A 3 -11.02 -5.56 7.14
C ASN A 3 -10.52 -6.41 5.97
N GLN A 4 -9.23 -6.75 6.00
CA GLN A 4 -8.58 -7.57 4.97
C GLN A 4 -9.13 -9.01 4.86
N LEU A 5 -10.06 -9.44 5.73
CA LEU A 5 -10.72 -10.75 5.65
C LEU A 5 -12.01 -10.72 4.80
N ARG A 6 -12.52 -9.53 4.45
CA ARG A 6 -13.78 -9.35 3.72
C ARG A 6 -13.56 -8.43 2.52
N VAL A 7 -12.75 -8.88 1.55
CA VAL A 7 -12.36 -8.08 0.39
C VAL A 7 -13.54 -7.49 -0.39
N GLN A 8 -14.66 -8.22 -0.51
CA GLN A 8 -15.85 -7.67 -1.17
C GLN A 8 -16.45 -6.47 -0.44
N ASP A 9 -16.45 -6.48 0.89
CA ASP A 9 -16.91 -5.34 1.68
C ASP A 9 -15.92 -4.16 1.57
N GLU A 10 -14.62 -4.45 1.48
CA GLU A 10 -13.58 -3.43 1.36
C GLU A 10 -13.52 -2.82 -0.03
N MET A 11 -13.80 -3.57 -1.10
CA MET A 11 -13.73 -3.11 -2.48
C MET A 11 -15.02 -2.48 -2.98
N GLY A 12 -16.17 -2.73 -2.35
CA GLY A 12 -17.46 -2.22 -2.81
C GLY A 12 -17.79 -2.70 -4.24
N GLU A 13 -18.24 -1.78 -5.10
CA GLU A 13 -18.52 -2.04 -6.52
C GLU A 13 -17.27 -1.95 -7.41
N GLY A 14 -16.14 -1.47 -6.86
CA GLY A 14 -14.88 -1.27 -7.58
C GLY A 14 -13.89 -0.44 -6.76
N TRP A 15 -12.62 -0.39 -7.18
CA TRP A 15 -11.54 0.22 -6.40
C TRP A 15 -11.84 1.67 -5.96
N SER A 16 -12.50 2.47 -6.80
CA SER A 16 -12.89 3.85 -6.52
C SER A 16 -14.00 4.00 -5.47
N THR A 17 -14.60 2.89 -5.05
CA THR A 17 -15.57 2.83 -3.95
C THR A 17 -15.03 2.06 -2.75
N SER A 18 -13.77 1.62 -2.83
CA SER A 18 -13.16 0.87 -1.73
C SER A 18 -13.04 1.73 -0.49
N SER A 19 -13.19 1.12 0.68
CA SER A 19 -13.02 1.78 1.99
C SER A 19 -11.70 2.56 2.07
N PHE A 20 -10.63 1.96 1.54
CA PHE A 20 -9.30 2.55 1.47
C PHE A 20 -9.26 3.76 0.52
N TYR A 21 -9.84 3.64 -0.68
CA TYR A 21 -9.91 4.76 -1.63
C TYR A 21 -10.75 5.93 -1.11
N LEU A 22 -11.87 5.63 -0.47
CA LEU A 22 -12.71 6.66 0.14
C LEU A 22 -11.98 7.34 1.31
N ALA A 23 -11.20 6.58 2.09
CA ALA A 23 -10.31 7.15 3.10
C ALA A 23 -9.16 7.96 2.48
N LEU A 24 -8.66 7.55 1.30
CA LEU A 24 -7.67 8.28 0.49
C LEU A 24 -8.15 9.66 0.05
N LEU A 25 -9.44 9.77 -0.29
CA LEU A 25 -10.08 11.01 -0.75
C LEU A 25 -10.56 11.93 0.38
N HIS A 26 -10.58 11.46 1.62
CA HIS A 26 -11.13 12.23 2.73
C HIS A 26 -10.29 13.50 3.00
N GLN A 27 -10.93 14.67 3.10
CA GLN A 27 -10.26 15.99 3.19
C GLN A 27 -9.29 16.18 4.37
N GLN A 28 -9.38 15.34 5.40
CA GLN A 28 -8.47 15.39 6.56
C GLN A 28 -7.33 14.37 6.48
N ARG A 29 -7.23 13.63 5.38
CA ARG A 29 -6.17 12.65 5.21
C ARG A 29 -4.85 13.33 4.92
N ARG A 30 -3.82 12.86 5.62
CA ARG A 30 -2.45 13.35 5.49
C ARG A 30 -1.52 12.42 4.74
N GLY A 31 -1.87 11.16 4.51
CA GLY A 31 -0.95 10.20 3.91
C GLY A 31 -1.38 8.75 4.13
N THR A 32 -0.57 7.83 3.61
CA THR A 32 -0.65 6.40 3.90
C THR A 32 0.58 6.00 4.70
N CYS A 33 0.41 5.38 5.87
CA CYS A 33 1.50 4.71 6.56
C CYS A 33 1.39 3.20 6.31
N LEU A 34 2.41 2.63 5.68
CA LEU A 34 2.56 1.18 5.53
C LEU A 34 3.53 0.68 6.59
N VAL A 35 3.03 -0.15 7.50
CA VAL A 35 3.89 -0.83 8.48
C VAL A 35 4.59 -1.99 7.78
N VAL A 36 5.92 -1.97 7.78
CA VAL A 36 6.76 -3.00 7.16
C VAL A 36 7.71 -3.61 8.18
N ASP A 37 7.93 -4.92 8.02
CA ASP A 37 8.99 -5.66 8.70
C ASP A 37 10.33 -5.49 7.96
N GLU A 38 11.38 -6.10 8.52
CA GLU A 38 12.75 -6.04 8.00
C GLU A 38 12.88 -6.69 6.61
N GLU A 39 11.96 -7.61 6.28
CA GLU A 39 11.90 -8.31 4.99
C GLU A 39 10.95 -7.65 3.98
N ALA A 40 10.27 -6.58 4.39
CA ALA A 40 9.21 -5.90 3.66
C ALA A 40 8.15 -6.86 3.07
N LEU A 41 7.79 -7.91 3.81
CA LEU A 41 6.77 -8.89 3.40
C LEU A 41 5.41 -8.27 3.04
N PRO A 42 4.95 -7.15 3.64
CA PRO A 42 3.72 -6.51 3.19
C PRO A 42 3.76 -6.16 1.70
N LEU A 43 4.91 -5.81 1.15
CA LEU A 43 5.05 -5.51 -0.28
C LEU A 43 4.95 -6.74 -1.19
N THR A 44 4.88 -7.94 -0.65
CA THR A 44 4.64 -9.17 -1.43
C THR A 44 3.17 -9.57 -1.47
N ARG A 45 2.30 -8.79 -0.80
CA ARG A 45 0.86 -9.04 -0.71
C ARG A 45 0.13 -8.17 -1.73
N SER A 46 -0.69 -8.77 -2.58
CA SER A 46 -1.42 -8.07 -3.64
C SER A 46 -2.23 -6.89 -3.10
N TRP A 47 -2.83 -7.06 -1.91
CA TRP A 47 -3.62 -6.02 -1.27
C TRP A 47 -2.81 -4.79 -0.85
N CYS A 48 -1.67 -4.99 -0.18
CA CYS A 48 -0.82 -3.88 0.23
C CYS A 48 -0.27 -3.13 -0.99
N LEU A 49 -0.01 -3.82 -2.09
CA LEU A 49 0.42 -3.18 -3.33
C LEU A 49 -0.69 -2.39 -4.02
N PHE A 50 -1.92 -2.86 -3.97
CA PHE A 50 -3.08 -2.10 -4.41
C PHE A 50 -3.26 -0.81 -3.59
N GLU A 51 -3.07 -0.86 -2.27
CA GLU A 51 -3.11 0.32 -1.41
C GLU A 51 -1.95 1.30 -1.70
N VAL A 52 -0.75 0.78 -1.95
CA VAL A 52 0.42 1.58 -2.37
C VAL A 52 0.16 2.25 -3.73
N ALA A 53 -0.34 1.51 -4.72
CA ALA A 53 -0.62 2.04 -6.05
C ALA A 53 -1.61 3.20 -6.01
N GLN A 54 -2.72 3.05 -5.27
CA GLN A 54 -3.68 4.14 -5.11
C GLN A 54 -3.10 5.35 -4.38
N THR A 55 -2.21 5.15 -3.41
CA THR A 55 -1.50 6.25 -2.75
C THR A 55 -0.64 7.03 -3.76
N VAL A 56 0.08 6.33 -4.63
CA VAL A 56 0.90 6.94 -5.68
C VAL A 56 0.05 7.70 -6.70
N GLU A 57 -1.10 7.17 -7.11
CA GLU A 57 -2.01 7.90 -8.00
C GLU A 57 -2.56 9.18 -7.34
N MET A 58 -2.85 9.13 -6.03
CA MET A 58 -3.28 10.30 -5.27
C MET A 58 -2.19 11.38 -5.15
N GLU A 59 -0.92 10.99 -4.97
CA GLU A 59 0.20 11.94 -4.95
C GLU A 59 0.31 12.73 -6.27
N LYS A 60 -0.02 12.11 -7.41
CA LYS A 60 -0.02 12.79 -8.72
C LYS A 60 -1.06 13.91 -8.82
N LEU A 61 -2.11 13.88 -7.99
CA LEU A 61 -3.13 14.95 -7.95
C LEU A 61 -2.59 16.24 -7.31
N GLY A 62 -1.43 16.20 -6.65
CA GLY A 62 -0.68 17.40 -6.25
C GLY A 62 -1.23 18.13 -5.03
N ASP A 63 -1.90 17.44 -4.11
CA ASP A 63 -2.33 18.02 -2.83
C ASP A 63 -1.11 18.37 -1.96
N PRO A 64 -0.86 19.66 -1.64
CA PRO A 64 0.32 20.10 -0.90
C PRO A 64 0.32 19.66 0.57
N ASP A 65 -0.84 19.35 1.15
CA ASP A 65 -0.97 18.87 2.53
C ASP A 65 -0.85 17.34 2.63
N HIS A 66 -0.66 16.67 1.49
CA HIS A 66 -0.49 15.23 1.41
C HIS A 66 0.98 14.81 1.60
N HIS A 67 1.26 14.06 2.66
CA HIS A 67 2.57 13.48 2.95
C HIS A 67 2.87 12.18 2.20
N GLY A 68 1.92 11.70 1.38
CA GLY A 68 2.15 10.55 0.52
C GLY A 68 2.28 9.21 1.26
N LEU A 69 3.06 8.29 0.70
CA LEU A 69 3.38 7.00 1.30
C LEU A 69 4.59 7.08 2.24
N VAL A 70 4.38 6.73 3.51
CA VAL A 70 5.46 6.57 4.50
C VAL A 70 5.59 5.11 4.95
N PHE A 71 6.83 4.64 5.03
CA PHE A 71 7.15 3.31 5.54
C PHE A 71 7.48 3.37 7.03
N CYS A 72 6.66 2.71 7.81
CA CYS A 72 6.72 2.65 9.26
C CYS A 72 7.34 1.31 9.66
N THR A 73 8.41 1.31 10.45
CA THR A 73 9.14 0.11 10.86
C THR A 73 9.24 0.08 12.38
N ARG A 74 9.64 -1.06 12.96
CA ARG A 74 9.93 -1.13 14.40
C ARG A 74 11.01 -0.14 14.83
N SER A 75 11.96 0.15 13.95
CA SER A 75 13.10 1.04 14.23
C SER A 75 12.80 2.52 14.00
N GLY A 76 11.67 2.87 13.39
CA GLY A 76 11.32 4.24 13.03
C GLY A 76 10.68 4.34 11.65
N VAL A 77 10.54 5.56 11.15
CA VAL A 77 9.96 5.89 9.84
C VAL A 77 11.08 6.12 8.83
N VAL A 78 11.06 5.35 7.73
CA VAL A 78 12.12 5.38 6.70
C VAL A 78 12.18 6.73 6.01
N ASN A 79 11.03 7.25 5.57
CA ASN A 79 10.92 8.53 4.85
C ASN A 79 11.43 9.73 5.68
N HIS A 80 11.48 9.62 7.00
CA HIS A 80 11.98 10.67 7.90
C HIS A 80 13.42 10.41 8.37
N GLY A 81 14.10 9.39 7.83
CA GLY A 81 15.48 9.04 8.22
C GLY A 81 15.61 8.55 9.66
N THR A 82 14.51 8.11 10.27
CA THR A 82 14.50 7.64 11.68
C THR A 82 14.57 6.12 11.79
N ALA A 83 14.34 5.40 10.70
CA ALA A 83 14.54 3.96 10.65
C ALA A 83 16.04 3.60 10.62
N SER A 84 16.38 2.37 11.04
CA SER A 84 17.74 1.86 10.93
C SER A 84 18.21 1.78 9.48
N VAL A 85 19.53 1.89 9.27
CA VAL A 85 20.15 1.82 7.94
C VAL A 85 19.90 0.45 7.29
N GLU A 86 19.98 -0.64 8.06
CA GLU A 86 19.77 -2.00 7.58
C GLU A 86 18.35 -2.19 7.02
N VAL A 87 17.32 -1.77 7.78
CA VAL A 87 15.93 -1.84 7.34
C VAL A 87 15.69 -0.97 6.11
N SER A 88 16.30 0.21 6.07
CA SER A 88 16.17 1.13 4.93
C SER A 88 16.78 0.52 3.66
N LEU A 89 17.95 -0.14 3.77
CA LEU A 89 18.61 -0.82 2.65
C LEU A 89 17.84 -2.07 2.21
N GLY A 90 17.32 -2.87 3.15
CA GLY A 90 16.49 -4.03 2.86
C GLY A 90 15.23 -3.65 2.10
N LEU A 91 14.52 -2.61 2.56
CA LEU A 91 13.34 -2.08 1.90
C LEU A 91 13.67 -1.54 0.50
N ALA A 92 14.74 -0.76 0.35
CA ALA A 92 15.18 -0.24 -0.95
C ALA A 92 15.50 -1.37 -1.94
N SER A 93 16.23 -2.40 -1.49
CA SER A 93 16.54 -3.58 -2.30
C SER A 93 15.27 -4.35 -2.69
N ARG A 94 14.29 -4.44 -1.79
CA ARG A 94 13.02 -5.10 -2.08
C ARG A 94 12.24 -4.33 -3.13
N LEU A 95 12.08 -3.01 -2.94
CA LEU A 95 11.38 -2.13 -3.89
C LEU A 95 12.02 -2.15 -5.28
N ALA A 96 13.36 -2.17 -5.35
CA ALA A 96 14.10 -2.21 -6.62
C ALA A 96 13.87 -3.49 -7.44
N THR A 97 13.48 -4.60 -6.79
CA THR A 97 13.28 -5.91 -7.43
C THR A 97 11.82 -6.35 -7.45
N LEU A 98 10.92 -5.55 -6.86
CA LEU A 98 9.53 -5.92 -6.69
C LEU A 98 8.80 -5.85 -8.02
N ARG A 99 8.16 -6.95 -8.40
CA ARG A 99 7.23 -6.99 -9.52
C ARG A 99 5.82 -7.15 -8.97
N LEU A 100 4.96 -6.16 -9.21
CA LEU A 100 3.58 -6.17 -8.72
C LEU A 100 2.81 -7.43 -9.15
N GLN A 101 3.15 -7.97 -10.32
CA GLN A 101 2.57 -9.21 -10.88
C GLN A 101 2.88 -10.48 -10.06
N ASP A 102 3.96 -10.48 -9.28
CA ASP A 102 4.38 -11.61 -8.43
C ASP A 102 3.76 -11.54 -7.03
N ALA A 103 3.00 -10.48 -6.74
CA ALA A 103 2.32 -10.33 -5.47
C ALA A 103 1.27 -11.43 -5.29
N THR A 104 1.14 -11.92 -4.06
CA THR A 104 0.27 -13.05 -3.73
C THR A 104 -0.86 -12.63 -2.79
N ALA A 105 -1.94 -13.39 -2.79
CA ALA A 105 -2.95 -13.36 -1.74
C ALA A 105 -3.21 -14.79 -1.26
N SER A 106 -3.47 -14.96 0.03
CA SER A 106 -3.77 -16.27 0.61
C SER A 106 -5.06 -16.87 0.05
N VAL A 107 -5.96 -16.01 -0.46
CA VAL A 107 -7.19 -16.39 -1.14
C VAL A 107 -6.99 -16.11 -2.63
N PRO A 108 -6.96 -17.14 -3.50
CA PRO A 108 -6.76 -16.95 -4.94
C PRO A 108 -7.77 -16.00 -5.58
N LYS A 109 -9.04 -16.07 -5.14
CA LYS A 109 -10.09 -15.16 -5.59
C LYS A 109 -9.74 -13.69 -5.35
N ASP A 110 -9.15 -13.36 -4.20
CA ASP A 110 -8.78 -11.98 -3.86
C ASP A 110 -7.61 -11.52 -4.74
N HIS A 111 -6.65 -12.39 -5.00
CA HIS A 111 -5.55 -12.13 -5.92
C HIS A 111 -6.05 -11.84 -7.34
N ASP A 112 -6.96 -12.66 -7.87
CA ASP A 112 -7.49 -12.50 -9.22
C ASP A 112 -8.31 -11.22 -9.33
N THR A 113 -9.15 -10.95 -8.32
CA THR A 113 -9.92 -9.70 -8.19
C THR A 113 -8.99 -8.48 -8.25
N ILE A 114 -7.93 -8.45 -7.44
CA ILE A 114 -6.99 -7.31 -7.41
C ILE A 114 -6.22 -7.20 -8.73
N LYS A 115 -5.81 -8.32 -9.33
CA LYS A 115 -5.12 -8.30 -10.64
C LYS A 115 -6.00 -7.72 -11.75
N GLU A 116 -7.25 -8.13 -11.82
CA GLU A 116 -8.22 -7.59 -12.78
C GLU A 116 -8.44 -6.08 -12.58
N PHE A 117 -8.43 -5.61 -11.33
CA PHE A 117 -8.62 -4.20 -11.01
C PHE A 117 -7.40 -3.31 -11.24
N VAL A 118 -6.17 -3.84 -11.20
CA VAL A 118 -4.92 -3.06 -11.38
C VAL A 118 -4.44 -3.03 -12.84
N VAL A 119 -4.85 -3.99 -13.67
CA VAL A 119 -4.41 -4.12 -15.07
C VAL A 119 -5.35 -3.42 -16.07
N ASN A 120 -6.51 -2.92 -15.62
CA ASN A 120 -7.40 -2.04 -16.40
C ASN A 120 -7.03 -0.56 -16.22
#